data_AF-N1UGM7-F1
#
_entry.id   AF-N1UGM7-F1
#
_cell.length_a   1.000
_cell.length_b   1.000
_cell.length_c   1.000
_cell.angle_alpha   90.00
_cell.angle_beta   90.00
_cell.angle_gamma   90.00
#
_symmetry.space_group_name_H-M   'P 1'
#
loop_
_entity.id
_entity.type
_entity.pdbx_description
1 polymer ?
#
loop_
_entity_poly.entity_id
_entity_poly.type
_entity_poly.pdbx_seq_one_letter_code
_entity_poly.pdbx_strand_id
1 'polypeptide(L)'
;MDIAVELCRPGISSKVFLAARRGAYIIPNYLFGKPLDKIATLFPVHTPFWLKSLIIKFALKLGVGNVEDFGLQKPDHKPGAAHFTISQDILVRLGRGDIIPKPNIESYNGNKVKFVDGSEEEIDVIIYCTGYDVKFPFFDENFLSAKDNHLPLFHRMVKPEFKNLFL
;
A
#
# COMPACT_ATOMS: atom_id res chain seq x y z
N MET A 1 -5.88 -1.93 -3.45
CA MET A 1 -5.83 -3.34 -3.86
C MET A 1 -7.21 -3.98 -3.81
N ASP A 2 -7.93 -3.89 -2.70
CA ASP A 2 -9.22 -4.57 -2.55
C ASP A 2 -10.27 -4.13 -3.58
N ILE A 3 -10.32 -2.84 -3.93
CA ILE A 3 -11.18 -2.35 -5.03
C ILE A 3 -10.86 -3.08 -6.35
N ALA A 4 -9.59 -3.27 -6.69
CA ALA A 4 -9.20 -3.98 -7.90
C ALA A 4 -9.57 -5.47 -7.85
N VAL A 5 -9.42 -6.10 -6.67
CA VAL A 5 -9.82 -7.51 -6.43
C VAL A 5 -11.32 -7.70 -6.57
N GLU A 6 -12.12 -6.76 -6.09
CA GLU A 6 -13.57 -6.83 -6.22
C GLU A 6 -13.97 -6.62 -7.69
N LEU A 7 -13.43 -5.60 -8.35
CA LEU A 7 -13.76 -5.26 -9.74
C LEU A 7 -13.34 -6.31 -10.76
N CYS A 8 -12.30 -7.10 -10.48
CA CYS A 8 -11.83 -8.13 -11.42
C CYS A 8 -12.68 -9.40 -11.40
N ARG A 9 -13.73 -9.47 -10.56
CA ARG A 9 -14.61 -10.63 -10.52
C ARG A 9 -15.42 -10.75 -11.82
N PRO A 10 -15.68 -11.98 -12.29
CA PRO A 10 -16.43 -12.21 -13.51
C PRO A 10 -17.79 -11.49 -13.50
N GLY A 11 -18.08 -10.77 -14.59
CA GLY A 11 -19.34 -10.05 -14.77
C GLY A 11 -19.37 -8.63 -14.21
N ILE A 12 -18.31 -8.16 -13.52
CA ILE A 12 -18.24 -6.78 -13.01
C ILE A 12 -17.50 -5.87 -14.00
N SER A 13 -16.26 -6.24 -14.37
CA SER A 13 -15.44 -5.48 -15.32
C SER A 13 -14.89 -6.40 -16.41
N SER A 14 -14.70 -5.87 -17.62
CA SER A 14 -14.08 -6.61 -18.73
C SER A 14 -12.57 -6.78 -18.55
N LYS A 15 -11.89 -5.74 -18.07
CA LYS A 15 -10.46 -5.73 -17.71
C LYS A 15 -10.24 -4.83 -16.51
N VAL A 16 -9.27 -5.17 -15.67
CA VAL A 16 -8.84 -4.35 -14.54
C VAL A 16 -7.34 -4.14 -14.61
N PHE A 17 -6.93 -2.88 -14.60
CA PHE A 17 -5.52 -2.49 -14.54
C PHE A 17 -5.20 -1.93 -13.16
N LEU A 18 -4.04 -2.30 -12.63
CA LEU A 18 -3.53 -1.80 -11.36
C LEU A 18 -2.25 -1.01 -11.61
N ALA A 19 -2.39 0.32 -11.69
CA ALA A 19 -1.26 1.23 -11.85
C ALA A 19 -0.63 1.55 -10.49
N ALA A 20 0.69 1.42 -10.40
CA ALA A 20 1.45 1.81 -9.21
C ALA A 20 2.76 2.50 -9.59
N ARG A 21 3.14 3.52 -8.81
CA ARG A 21 4.43 4.22 -8.98
C ARG A 21 5.58 3.48 -8.28
N ARG A 22 5.27 2.89 -7.13
CA ARG A 22 6.23 2.20 -6.26
C ARG A 22 5.67 0.84 -5.90
N GLY A 23 6.58 -0.14 -5.79
CA GLY A 23 6.24 -1.44 -5.26
C GLY A 23 5.85 -1.38 -3.79
N ALA A 24 4.98 -2.30 -3.38
CA ALA A 24 4.63 -2.51 -1.98
C ALA A 24 4.85 -3.97 -1.61
N TYR A 25 5.26 -4.21 -0.38
CA TYR A 25 5.24 -5.56 0.17
C TYR A 25 3.80 -5.97 0.45
N ILE A 26 3.38 -7.06 -0.20
CA ILE A 26 2.06 -7.65 -0.01
C ILE A 26 2.21 -8.86 0.90
N ILE A 27 1.39 -8.89 1.95
CA ILE A 27 1.40 -9.95 2.95
C ILE A 27 -0.01 -10.57 3.04
N PRO A 28 -0.13 -11.90 3.15
CA PRO A 28 -1.42 -12.52 3.39
C PRO A 28 -1.89 -12.28 4.83
N ASN A 29 -3.20 -12.33 5.05
CA ASN A 29 -3.80 -12.26 6.39
C ASN A 29 -3.30 -13.38 7.33
N TYR A 30 -2.97 -14.53 6.75
CA TYR A 30 -2.52 -15.73 7.46
C TYR A 30 -1.20 -16.21 6.89
N LEU A 31 -0.28 -16.57 7.76
CA LEU A 31 0.98 -17.22 7.40
C LEU A 31 1.19 -18.41 8.34
N PHE A 32 1.62 -19.55 7.81
CA PHE A 32 1.78 -20.80 8.59
C PHE A 32 0.53 -21.18 9.41
N GLY A 33 -0.67 -20.93 8.86
CA GLY A 33 -1.94 -21.22 9.53
C GLY A 33 -2.30 -20.30 10.70
N LYS A 34 -1.53 -19.23 10.95
CA LYS A 34 -1.77 -18.27 12.02
C LYS A 34 -2.04 -16.87 11.48
N PRO A 35 -2.92 -16.09 12.13
CA PRO A 35 -3.06 -14.66 11.89
C PRO A 35 -1.72 -13.93 12.02
N LEU A 36 -1.45 -13.00 11.12
CA LEU A 36 -0.14 -12.34 11.04
C LEU A 36 0.17 -11.46 12.26
N ASP A 37 -0.85 -10.82 12.85
CA ASP A 37 -0.74 -10.06 14.10
C ASP A 37 -0.18 -10.90 15.24
N LYS A 38 -0.60 -12.17 15.36
CA LYS A 38 -0.04 -13.11 16.34
C LYS A 38 1.41 -13.48 16.03
N ILE A 39 1.78 -13.60 14.75
CA ILE A 39 3.17 -13.87 14.37
C ILE A 39 4.07 -12.68 14.71
N ALA A 40 3.58 -11.45 14.53
CA ALA A 40 4.33 -10.25 14.88
C ALA A 40 4.68 -10.20 16.38
N THR A 41 3.83 -10.73 17.26
CA THR A 41 4.10 -10.83 18.71
C THR A 41 5.20 -11.82 19.07
N LEU A 42 5.63 -12.70 18.16
CA LEU A 42 6.73 -13.64 18.41
C LEU A 42 8.09 -12.95 18.42
N PHE A 43 8.20 -11.73 17.89
CA PHE A 43 9.45 -10.97 17.93
C PHE A 43 9.57 -10.20 19.24
N PRO A 44 10.61 -10.46 20.04
CA PRO A 44 10.90 -9.63 21.20
C PRO A 44 10.96 -8.14 20.84
N VAL A 45 10.48 -7.29 21.73
CA VAL A 45 10.45 -5.82 21.52
C VAL A 45 11.84 -5.29 21.17
N HIS A 46 12.87 -5.82 21.84
CA HIS A 46 14.28 -5.42 21.69
C HIS A 46 14.99 -6.01 20.47
N THR A 47 14.35 -6.83 19.63
CA THR A 47 15.03 -7.37 18.45
C THR A 47 15.41 -6.21 17.49
N PRO A 48 16.67 -6.08 17.07
CA PRO A 48 17.11 -5.00 16.19
C PRO A 48 16.33 -4.96 14.87
N PHE A 49 16.04 -3.75 14.37
CA PHE A 49 15.23 -3.56 13.16
C PHE A 49 15.81 -4.28 11.93
N TRP A 50 17.13 -4.26 11.75
CA TRP A 50 17.77 -4.93 10.62
C TRP A 50 17.52 -6.44 10.63
N LEU A 51 17.50 -7.06 11.81
CA LEU A 51 17.26 -8.48 11.99
C LEU A 51 15.79 -8.82 11.76
N LYS A 52 14.86 -8.04 12.34
CA LYS A 52 13.42 -8.18 12.06
C LYS A 52 13.14 -8.07 10.56
N SER A 53 13.70 -7.06 9.91
CA SER A 53 13.51 -6.82 8.48
C SER A 53 14.06 -7.96 7.62
N LEU A 54 15.22 -8.52 7.98
CA LEU A 54 15.79 -9.69 7.31
C LEU A 54 14.90 -10.93 7.44
N ILE A 55 14.42 -11.23 8.66
CA ILE A 55 13.54 -12.37 8.92
C ILE A 55 12.22 -12.23 8.16
N ILE A 56 11.60 -11.05 8.21
CA ILE A 56 10.35 -10.77 7.48
C ILE A 56 10.59 -10.91 5.97
N LYS A 57 11.68 -10.35 5.44
CA LYS A 57 12.02 -10.47 4.02
C LYS A 57 12.09 -11.94 3.59
N PHE A 58 12.76 -12.77 4.39
CA PHE A 58 12.91 -14.19 4.11
C PHE A 58 11.57 -14.94 4.22
N ALA A 59 10.78 -14.66 5.25
CA ALA A 59 9.45 -15.25 5.43
C ALA A 59 8.50 -14.89 4.28
N LEU A 60 8.51 -13.64 3.81
CA LEU A 60 7.72 -13.21 2.65
C LEU A 60 8.19 -13.89 1.37
N LYS A 61 9.51 -13.98 1.15
CA LYS A 61 10.07 -14.66 -0.01
C LYS A 61 9.71 -16.15 -0.04
N LEU A 62 9.68 -16.82 1.12
CA LEU A 62 9.29 -18.23 1.22
C LEU A 62 7.78 -18.45 1.13
N GLY A 63 6.98 -17.58 1.78
CA GLY A 63 5.53 -17.76 1.85
C GLY A 63 4.79 -17.32 0.59
N VAL A 64 5.34 -16.35 -0.13
CA VAL A 64 4.65 -15.65 -1.22
C VAL A 64 5.52 -15.53 -2.49
N GLY A 65 6.83 -15.37 -2.34
CA GLY A 65 7.74 -15.08 -3.45
C GLY A 65 8.10 -13.60 -3.57
N ASN A 66 8.61 -13.17 -4.72
CA ASN A 66 8.84 -11.73 -4.97
C ASN A 66 7.60 -11.13 -5.64
N VAL A 67 7.22 -9.92 -5.24
CA VAL A 67 6.08 -9.22 -5.86
C VAL A 67 6.31 -8.89 -7.35
N GLU A 68 7.58 -8.82 -7.76
CA GLU A 68 8.01 -8.64 -9.16
C GLU A 68 7.59 -9.82 -10.04
N ASP A 69 7.54 -11.03 -9.47
CA ASP A 69 7.10 -12.24 -10.19
C ASP A 69 5.59 -12.19 -10.53
N PHE A 70 4.85 -11.30 -9.88
CA PHE A 70 3.44 -10.99 -10.16
C PHE A 70 3.25 -9.73 -11.01
N GLY A 71 4.34 -9.18 -11.58
CA GLY A 71 4.34 -7.99 -12.44
C GLY A 71 4.25 -6.65 -11.72
N LEU A 72 4.27 -6.62 -10.38
CA LEU A 72 4.33 -5.38 -9.62
C LEU A 72 5.75 -4.80 -9.61
N GLN A 73 5.89 -3.49 -9.39
CA GLN A 73 7.23 -2.92 -9.24
C GLN A 73 7.91 -3.45 -7.98
N LYS A 74 9.24 -3.46 -8.02
CA LYS A 74 10.07 -3.74 -6.85
C LYS A 74 9.83 -2.70 -5.75
N PRO A 75 9.56 -3.12 -4.50
CA PRO A 75 9.56 -2.20 -3.37
C PRO A 75 10.95 -1.59 -3.20
N ASP A 76 11.01 -0.28 -3.04
CA ASP A 76 12.25 0.49 -2.92
C ASP A 76 12.66 0.78 -1.47
N HIS A 77 11.99 0.13 -0.52
CA HIS A 77 12.20 0.25 0.92
C HIS A 77 12.38 -1.14 1.54
N LYS A 78 12.86 -1.19 2.78
CA LYS A 78 13.00 -2.45 3.53
C LYS A 78 11.64 -2.90 4.07
N PRO A 79 11.38 -4.22 4.21
CA PRO A 79 10.19 -4.69 4.89
C PRO A 79 10.10 -4.10 6.30
N GLY A 80 8.93 -3.54 6.63
CA GLY A 80 8.67 -2.87 7.91
C GLY A 80 9.09 -1.40 7.98
N ALA A 81 9.74 -0.86 6.95
CA ALA A 81 10.04 0.58 6.86
C ALA A 81 8.86 1.41 6.35
N ALA A 82 7.89 0.77 5.69
CA ALA A 82 6.61 1.34 5.30
C ALA A 82 5.49 0.37 5.66
N HIS A 83 4.24 0.85 5.64
CA HIS A 83 3.07 0.02 5.85
C HIS A 83 2.99 -1.08 4.78
N PHE A 84 2.79 -2.31 5.24
CA PHE A 84 2.51 -3.42 4.36
C PHE A 84 1.10 -3.35 3.80
N THR A 85 0.94 -3.82 2.57
CA THR A 85 -0.38 -4.09 2.01
C THR A 85 -0.81 -5.48 2.45
N ILE A 86 -1.92 -5.58 3.17
CA ILE A 86 -2.46 -6.86 3.61
C ILE A 86 -3.56 -7.28 2.64
N SER A 87 -3.43 -8.43 1.98
CA SER A 87 -4.47 -8.98 1.11
C SER A 87 -4.24 -10.45 0.83
N GLN A 88 -5.29 -11.27 0.87
CA GLN A 88 -5.23 -12.70 0.52
C GLN A 88 -5.40 -12.96 -0.98
N ASP A 89 -6.15 -12.10 -1.66
CA ASP A 89 -6.60 -12.38 -3.03
C ASP A 89 -5.72 -11.71 -4.09
N ILE A 90 -5.15 -10.53 -3.80
CA ILE A 90 -4.52 -9.70 -4.83
C ILE A 90 -3.44 -10.44 -5.64
N LEU A 91 -2.59 -11.23 -4.98
CA LEU A 91 -1.52 -11.95 -5.66
C LEU A 91 -2.04 -13.10 -6.50
N VAL A 92 -3.09 -13.78 -6.04
CA VAL A 92 -3.77 -14.82 -6.82
C VAL A 92 -4.42 -14.21 -8.06
N ARG A 93 -5.05 -13.03 -7.94
CA ARG A 93 -5.67 -12.31 -9.06
C ARG A 93 -4.65 -11.81 -10.08
N LEU A 94 -3.53 -11.27 -9.61
CA LEU A 94 -2.41 -10.90 -10.49
C LEU A 94 -1.82 -12.13 -11.20
N GLY A 95 -1.55 -13.21 -10.47
CA GLY A 95 -0.97 -14.44 -11.03
C GLY A 95 -1.86 -15.15 -12.04
N ARG A 96 -3.20 -14.99 -11.94
CA ARG A 96 -4.17 -15.51 -12.92
C ARG A 96 -4.35 -14.59 -14.13
N GLY A 97 -3.89 -13.35 -14.06
CA GLY A 97 -4.15 -12.33 -15.07
C GLY A 97 -5.53 -11.69 -14.98
N ASP A 98 -6.27 -11.90 -13.88
CA ASP A 98 -7.55 -11.21 -13.62
C ASP A 98 -7.32 -9.70 -13.45
N ILE A 99 -6.16 -9.33 -12.92
CA ILE A 99 -5.68 -7.94 -12.78
C ILE A 99 -4.36 -7.80 -13.51
N ILE A 100 -4.25 -6.77 -14.35
CA ILE A 100 -3.04 -6.48 -15.12
C ILE A 100 -2.26 -5.36 -14.42
N PRO A 101 -1.07 -5.64 -13.86
CA PRO A 101 -0.27 -4.60 -13.23
C PRO A 101 0.33 -3.68 -14.31
N LYS A 102 0.36 -2.38 -14.03
CA LYS A 102 0.96 -1.36 -14.89
C LYS A 102 1.87 -0.44 -14.05
N PRO A 103 2.91 0.18 -14.64
CA PRO A 103 3.64 1.24 -13.98
C PRO A 103 2.75 2.48 -13.81
N ASN A 104 3.35 3.57 -13.33
CA ASN A 104 2.59 4.80 -13.14
C ASN A 104 1.99 5.28 -14.47
N ILE A 105 0.90 6.03 -14.37
CA ILE A 105 0.31 6.71 -15.53
C ILE A 105 1.23 7.88 -15.91
N GLU A 106 1.54 8.00 -17.20
CA GLU A 106 2.31 9.11 -17.78
C GLU A 106 1.38 10.23 -18.23
N SER A 107 0.34 9.91 -19.01
CA SER A 107 -0.57 10.91 -19.56
C SER A 107 -1.92 10.33 -19.96
N TYR A 108 -2.90 11.23 -20.10
CA TYR A 108 -4.24 10.93 -20.60
C TYR A 108 -4.43 11.53 -21.99
N ASN A 109 -5.02 10.77 -22.91
CA ASN A 109 -5.42 11.24 -24.21
C ASN A 109 -6.84 10.73 -24.53
N GLY A 110 -7.85 11.51 -24.11
CA GLY A 110 -9.24 11.07 -24.16
C GLY A 110 -9.45 9.85 -23.26
N ASN A 111 -9.92 8.74 -23.84
CA ASN A 111 -10.07 7.45 -23.14
C ASN A 111 -8.80 6.59 -23.18
N LYS A 112 -7.72 7.03 -23.81
CA LYS A 112 -6.44 6.30 -23.83
C LYS A 112 -5.55 6.77 -22.69
N VAL A 113 -5.08 5.81 -21.90
CA VAL A 113 -4.15 6.02 -20.80
C VAL A 113 -2.79 5.48 -21.21
N LYS A 114 -1.79 6.37 -21.25
CA LYS A 114 -0.40 6.00 -21.50
C LYS A 114 0.33 5.81 -20.19
N PHE A 115 1.03 4.69 -20.07
CA PHE A 115 1.83 4.33 -18.90
C PHE A 115 3.32 4.65 -19.14
N VAL A 116 4.09 4.75 -18.06
CA VAL A 116 5.52 5.11 -18.12
C VAL A 116 6.39 4.10 -18.87
N ASP A 117 5.95 2.85 -19.03
CA ASP A 117 6.62 1.86 -19.89
C ASP A 117 6.33 2.04 -21.39
N GLY A 118 5.55 3.06 -21.77
CA GLY A 118 5.14 3.33 -23.14
C GLY A 118 3.93 2.51 -23.59
N SER A 119 3.39 1.61 -22.76
CA SER A 119 2.14 0.91 -23.08
C SER A 119 0.95 1.86 -23.00
N GLU A 120 -0.08 1.57 -23.80
CA GLU A 120 -1.33 2.33 -23.82
C GLU A 120 -2.52 1.38 -23.72
N GLU A 121 -3.55 1.79 -22.98
CA GLU A 121 -4.81 1.04 -22.86
C GLU A 121 -6.00 2.00 -22.98
N GLU A 122 -7.11 1.53 -23.52
CA GLU A 122 -8.39 2.23 -23.46
C GLU A 122 -9.06 1.95 -22.12
N ILE A 123 -9.41 3.02 -21.39
CA ILE A 123 -9.90 2.98 -20.02
C ILE A 123 -11.18 3.80 -19.90
N ASP A 124 -12.25 3.14 -19.47
CA ASP A 124 -13.56 3.79 -19.27
C ASP A 124 -13.65 4.51 -17.92
N VAL A 125 -13.00 3.97 -16.88
CA VAL A 125 -13.08 4.45 -15.50
C VAL A 125 -11.72 4.43 -14.83
N ILE A 126 -11.37 5.52 -14.15
CA ILE A 126 -10.16 5.63 -13.32
C ILE A 126 -10.58 5.84 -11.87
N ILE A 127 -10.06 5.00 -10.98
CA ILE A 127 -10.30 5.10 -9.53
C ILE A 127 -8.98 5.44 -8.83
N TYR A 128 -8.84 6.68 -8.38
CA TYR A 128 -7.67 7.11 -7.63
C TYR A 128 -7.70 6.58 -6.19
N CYS A 129 -6.84 5.61 -5.92
CA CYS A 129 -6.63 5.03 -4.60
C CYS A 129 -5.37 5.60 -3.93
N THR A 130 -5.16 6.93 -4.00
CA THR A 130 -3.91 7.60 -3.63
C THR A 130 -3.81 8.02 -2.16
N GLY A 131 -4.76 7.59 -1.32
CA GLY A 131 -4.81 7.94 0.10
C GLY A 131 -5.58 9.24 0.35
N TYR A 132 -5.33 9.84 1.51
CA TYR A 132 -6.05 11.01 2.02
C TYR A 132 -5.08 12.05 2.58
N ASP A 133 -5.49 13.31 2.51
CA ASP A 133 -4.86 14.41 3.23
C ASP A 133 -5.56 14.64 4.57
N VAL A 134 -4.78 14.86 5.62
CA VAL A 134 -5.32 15.23 6.93
C VAL A 134 -5.46 16.75 7.02
N LYS A 135 -6.65 17.25 7.38
CA LYS A 135 -6.92 18.69 7.54
C LYS A 135 -7.69 18.96 8.82
N PHE A 136 -7.39 20.09 9.47
CA PHE A 136 -8.11 20.60 10.64
C PHE A 136 -8.74 21.95 10.30
N PRO A 137 -9.94 21.97 9.66
CA PRO A 137 -10.53 23.21 9.12
C PRO A 137 -11.03 24.19 10.20
N PHE A 138 -10.88 23.82 11.47
CA PHE A 138 -11.28 24.60 12.64
C PHE A 138 -10.09 25.16 13.42
N PHE A 139 -8.85 24.82 13.04
CA PHE A 139 -7.64 25.41 13.60
C PHE A 139 -6.98 26.35 12.60
N ASP A 140 -6.36 27.42 13.11
CA ASP A 140 -5.44 28.23 12.31
C ASP A 140 -4.28 27.34 11.81
N GLU A 141 -3.85 27.52 10.57
CA GLU A 141 -2.78 26.69 9.97
C GLU A 141 -1.45 26.79 10.74
N ASN A 142 -1.18 27.94 11.35
CA ASN A 142 0.00 28.17 12.21
C ASN A 142 -0.18 27.54 13.60
N PHE A 143 -1.44 27.34 14.02
CA PHE A 143 -1.73 26.64 15.25
C PHE A 143 -1.51 25.14 15.08
N LEU A 144 -2.18 24.52 14.11
CA LEU A 144 -2.02 23.09 13.84
C LEU A 144 -2.42 22.78 12.40
N SER A 145 -1.46 22.25 11.65
CA SER A 145 -1.66 21.73 10.31
C SER A 145 -0.90 20.42 10.15
N ALA A 146 -1.36 19.57 9.23
CA ALA A 146 -0.72 18.29 8.90
C ALA A 146 0.02 18.39 7.55
N LYS A 147 0.81 19.46 7.37
CA LYS A 147 1.55 19.68 6.13
C LYS A 147 2.46 18.49 5.85
N ASP A 148 2.44 17.96 4.63
CA ASP A 148 3.18 16.76 4.22
C ASP A 148 2.91 15.53 5.12
N ASN A 149 1.70 15.43 5.69
CA ASN A 149 1.28 14.43 6.68
C ASN A 149 2.16 14.41 7.95
N HIS A 150 2.87 15.50 8.24
CA HIS A 150 3.61 15.68 9.47
C HIS A 150 2.71 16.36 10.52
N LEU A 151 2.38 15.62 11.58
CA LEU A 151 1.63 16.12 12.72
C LEU A 151 2.60 16.44 13.87
N PRO A 152 2.90 17.71 14.17
CA PRO A 152 3.86 18.12 15.20
C PRO A 152 3.26 18.00 16.61
N LEU A 153 2.84 16.78 16.97
CA LEU A 153 2.18 16.46 18.23
C LEU A 153 2.97 15.38 18.95
N PHE A 154 3.10 15.52 20.27
CA PHE A 154 3.65 14.47 21.12
C PHE A 154 2.77 13.22 21.03
N HIS A 155 3.39 12.08 20.69
CA HIS A 155 2.71 10.83 20.35
C HIS A 155 1.57 10.97 19.32
N ARG A 156 1.64 11.96 18.42
CA ARG A 156 0.60 12.28 17.44
C ARG A 156 -0.78 12.65 18.05
N MET A 157 -0.82 13.01 19.33
CA MET A 157 -2.06 13.22 20.09
C MET A 157 -2.06 14.53 20.88
N VAL A 158 -0.94 14.86 21.53
CA VAL A 158 -0.86 15.97 22.50
C VAL A 158 -0.06 17.12 21.93
N LYS A 159 -0.58 18.34 22.05
CA LYS A 159 0.19 19.56 21.82
C LYS A 159 0.76 20.04 23.16
N PRO A 160 2.08 19.92 23.43
CA PRO A 160 2.64 20.07 24.78
C PRO A 160 2.36 21.40 25.48
N GLU A 161 2.11 22.46 24.72
CA GLU A 161 1.79 23.79 25.24
C GLU A 161 0.38 23.86 25.90
N PHE A 162 -0.49 22.88 25.64
CA PHE A 162 -1.88 22.87 26.10
C PHE A 162 -2.18 21.61 26.92
N LYS A 163 -2.75 21.80 28.13
CA LYS A 163 -3.04 20.70 29.06
C LYS A 163 -4.39 20.00 28.80
N ASN A 164 -5.23 20.60 27.96
CA ASN A 164 -6.62 20.20 27.74
C ASN A 164 -6.98 20.03 26.26
N LEU A 165 -5.98 19.93 25.38
CA LEU A 165 -6.17 19.70 23.95
C LEU A 165 -5.53 18.35 23.54
N PHE A 166 -6.38 17.47 23.04
CA PHE A 166 -6.02 16.13 22.56
C PHE A 166 -6.70 15.89 21.21
N LEU A 167 -6.01 15.18 20.32
CA LEU A 167 -6.46 14.82 18.97
C LEU A 167 -6.63 13.31 18.81
#